data_AF-A0A2I0T859-F1
#
_entry.id   AF-A0A2I0T859-F1
#
_cell.length_a   1.000
_cell.length_b   1.000
_cell.length_c   1.000
_cell.angle_alpha   90.00
_cell.angle_beta   90.00
_cell.angle_gamma   90.00
#
_symmetry.space_group_name_H-M   'P 1'
#
loop_
_entity.id
_entity.type
_entity.pdbx_description
1 polymer ?
#
loop_
_entity_poly.entity_id
_entity_poly.type
_entity_poly.pdbx_seq_one_letter_code
_entity_poly.pdbx_strand_id
1 'polypeptide(L)'
;MALSAASPFYRGYVSDIDCRWGVISASVDDRTREERGLENIQSTNWQTMRFKPPPPNSDIGWRVEFRPMEVQLTDFENSAYVVFVVLLTRVILSYKLDFLIPLSKVDENMKVAQKRDAVRQGMFYFRKDICKGELMTVARWMREFIAQHPDYKQDSVITDEMNYSLIWKCNQIAQGQAECPELLGVGFKKKQSGNKTGSL
;
A
#
# COMPACT_ATOMS: atom_id res chain seq x y z
N MET A 1 -0.33 -11.35 10.61
CA MET A 1 -1.23 -12.40 11.11
C MET A 1 -0.88 -13.76 10.48
N ALA A 2 -1.28 -14.07 9.23
CA ALA A 2 -1.00 -15.39 8.63
C ALA A 2 0.49 -15.79 8.70
N LEU A 3 1.40 -14.86 8.41
CA LEU A 3 2.85 -15.10 8.43
C LEU A 3 3.38 -15.58 9.79
N SER A 4 2.77 -15.14 10.89
CA SER A 4 3.23 -15.42 12.26
C SER A 4 2.34 -16.44 12.97
N ALA A 5 1.52 -17.22 12.25
CA ALA A 5 0.52 -18.09 12.86
C ALA A 5 1.14 -19.11 13.85
N ALA A 6 0.58 -19.24 15.05
CA ALA A 6 1.15 -20.03 16.15
C ALA A 6 0.10 -20.61 17.11
N SER A 7 -1.19 -20.57 16.74
CA SER A 7 -2.29 -20.98 17.63
C SER A 7 -3.22 -22.02 16.96
N PRO A 8 -2.76 -23.25 16.66
CA PRO A 8 -3.58 -24.25 15.97
C PRO A 8 -4.47 -25.11 16.89
N PHE A 9 -4.31 -25.00 18.22
CA PHE A 9 -5.02 -25.82 19.20
C PHE A 9 -5.85 -24.97 20.16
N TYR A 10 -7.08 -25.41 20.43
CA TYR A 10 -7.97 -24.76 21.41
C TYR A 10 -8.73 -25.81 22.22
N ARG A 11 -8.77 -25.62 23.55
CA ARG A 11 -9.50 -26.49 24.49
C ARG A 11 -9.20 -28.00 24.34
N GLY A 12 -7.96 -28.34 23.98
CA GLY A 12 -7.53 -29.73 23.77
C GLY A 12 -7.84 -30.31 22.39
N TYR A 13 -8.37 -29.51 21.45
CA TYR A 13 -8.70 -29.95 20.10
C TYR A 13 -7.80 -29.27 19.05
N VAL A 14 -7.52 -30.01 17.98
CA VAL A 14 -6.94 -29.46 16.75
C VAL A 14 -8.02 -28.64 16.05
N SER A 15 -7.70 -27.38 15.76
CA SER A 15 -8.61 -26.47 15.07
C SER A 15 -8.29 -26.36 13.58
N ASP A 16 -9.25 -25.89 12.79
CA ASP A 16 -9.08 -25.61 11.36
C ASP A 16 -8.67 -24.14 11.09
N ILE A 17 -8.05 -23.52 12.11
CA ILE A 17 -7.48 -22.17 12.07
C ILE A 17 -6.11 -22.20 12.73
N ASP A 18 -5.22 -21.29 12.33
CA ASP A 18 -3.84 -21.24 12.88
C ASP A 18 -3.55 -19.98 13.71
N CYS A 19 -4.52 -19.06 13.85
CA CYS A 19 -4.34 -17.75 14.49
C CYS A 19 -5.36 -17.49 15.60
N ARG A 20 -4.94 -16.81 16.69
CA ARG A 20 -5.80 -16.48 17.85
C ARG A 20 -6.83 -15.37 17.65
N TRP A 21 -6.75 -14.62 16.54
CA TRP A 21 -7.53 -13.39 16.37
C TRP A 21 -9.03 -13.60 16.54
N GLY A 22 -9.60 -14.61 15.87
CA GLY A 22 -11.03 -14.92 15.96
C GLY A 22 -11.48 -15.29 17.37
N VAL A 23 -10.65 -16.07 18.10
CA VAL A 23 -10.96 -16.49 19.47
C VAL A 23 -10.94 -15.31 20.43
N ILE A 24 -9.92 -14.45 20.34
CA ILE A 24 -9.83 -13.26 21.22
C ILE A 24 -10.95 -12.28 20.90
N SER A 25 -11.23 -12.04 19.62
CA SER A 25 -12.33 -11.17 19.21
C SER A 25 -13.67 -11.65 19.78
N ALA A 26 -13.93 -12.96 19.76
CA ALA A 26 -15.17 -13.53 20.27
C ALA A 26 -15.22 -13.58 21.81
N SER A 27 -14.06 -13.67 22.49
CA SER A 27 -13.98 -13.79 23.96
C SER A 27 -14.43 -12.53 24.72
N VAL A 28 -14.45 -11.39 24.05
CA VAL A 28 -14.84 -10.08 24.60
C VAL A 28 -15.94 -9.42 23.76
N ASP A 29 -16.65 -10.20 22.95
CA ASP A 29 -17.78 -9.72 22.15
C ASP A 29 -19.00 -9.57 23.07
N ASP A 30 -19.26 -8.34 23.51
CA ASP A 30 -20.36 -7.95 24.39
C ASP A 30 -21.64 -7.56 23.63
N ARG A 31 -21.64 -7.65 22.28
CA ARG A 31 -22.80 -7.28 21.46
C ARG A 31 -24.00 -8.15 21.77
N THR A 32 -25.11 -7.50 22.08
CA THR A 32 -26.45 -8.10 22.07
C THR A 32 -26.81 -8.62 20.67
N ARG A 33 -27.89 -9.39 20.56
CA ARG A 33 -28.33 -9.94 19.27
C ARG A 33 -28.68 -8.82 18.29
N GLU A 34 -29.22 -7.73 18.80
CA GLU A 34 -29.63 -6.53 18.09
C GLU A 34 -28.42 -5.70 17.61
N GLU A 35 -27.33 -5.69 18.37
CA GLU A 35 -26.11 -4.91 18.09
C GLU A 35 -25.15 -5.60 17.10
N ARG A 36 -25.41 -6.86 16.73
CA ARG A 36 -24.65 -7.57 15.69
C ARG A 36 -24.93 -6.94 14.31
N GLY A 37 -24.35 -5.77 14.08
CA GLY A 37 -24.56 -4.91 12.91
C GLY A 37 -24.21 -3.42 13.10
N LEU A 38 -23.89 -2.97 14.31
CA LEU A 38 -23.57 -1.55 14.62
C LEU A 38 -22.06 -1.28 14.75
N GLU A 39 -21.65 -0.02 14.56
CA GLU A 39 -20.25 0.43 14.64
C GLU A 39 -19.78 0.69 16.09
N ASN A 40 -18.47 0.55 16.32
CA ASN A 40 -17.86 0.47 17.67
C ASN A 40 -17.18 1.79 18.11
N ILE A 41 -17.17 2.10 19.42
CA ILE A 41 -16.55 3.30 20.03
C ILE A 41 -15.15 2.96 20.63
N GLN A 42 -14.24 3.93 20.62
CA GLN A 42 -12.79 3.72 20.49
C GLN A 42 -11.99 3.16 21.70
N SER A 43 -12.42 3.31 22.96
CA SER A 43 -11.54 3.02 24.11
C SER A 43 -11.49 1.54 24.49
N THR A 44 -12.59 0.80 24.29
CA THR A 44 -12.68 -0.67 24.33
C THR A 44 -12.60 -1.28 22.92
N ASN A 45 -12.00 -0.56 21.96
CA ASN A 45 -11.86 -1.03 20.60
C ASN A 45 -10.47 -1.67 20.37
N TRP A 46 -10.43 -3.00 20.33
CA TRP A 46 -9.22 -3.78 20.06
C TRP A 46 -9.11 -4.16 18.58
N GLN A 47 -8.74 -3.17 17.76
CA GLN A 47 -8.47 -3.35 16.34
C GLN A 47 -7.06 -3.90 16.05
N THR A 48 -6.84 -4.27 14.80
CA THR A 48 -5.54 -4.77 14.31
C THR A 48 -4.45 -3.73 14.53
N MET A 49 -4.68 -2.46 14.17
CA MET A 49 -3.83 -1.32 14.49
C MET A 49 -4.50 -0.42 15.53
N ARG A 50 -3.71 0.28 16.37
CA ARG A 50 -4.22 1.34 17.25
C ARG A 50 -3.44 2.63 17.07
N PHE A 51 -4.15 3.70 16.78
CA PHE A 51 -3.59 5.06 16.79
C PHE A 51 -3.64 5.59 18.23
N LYS A 52 -2.50 6.02 18.76
CA LYS A 52 -2.35 6.49 20.14
C LYS A 52 -1.99 7.98 20.14
N PRO A 53 -2.83 8.84 20.75
CA PRO A 53 -2.49 10.25 20.92
C PRO A 53 -1.25 10.43 21.81
N PRO A 54 -0.57 11.58 21.69
CA PRO A 54 0.49 11.96 22.61
C PRO A 54 -0.09 12.07 24.04
N PRO A 55 0.65 11.63 25.08
CA PRO A 55 0.24 11.86 26.46
C PRO A 55 0.26 13.36 26.78
N PRO A 56 -0.66 13.86 27.62
CA PRO A 56 -0.54 15.23 28.14
C PRO A 56 0.80 15.42 28.86
N ASN A 57 1.42 16.59 28.67
CA ASN A 57 2.68 16.97 29.33
C ASN A 57 3.86 16.00 29.06
N SER A 58 3.97 15.48 27.84
CA SER A 58 5.07 14.60 27.42
C SER A 58 5.61 14.99 26.05
N ASP A 59 6.92 14.83 25.85
CA ASP A 59 7.58 15.03 24.54
C ASP A 59 7.28 13.91 23.53
N ILE A 60 6.52 12.88 23.94
CA ILE A 60 6.20 11.75 23.07
C ILE A 60 5.10 12.14 22.07
N GLY A 61 5.41 12.04 20.78
CA GLY A 61 4.46 12.31 19.69
C GLY A 61 3.39 11.22 19.46
N TRP A 62 2.70 11.35 18.32
CA TRP A 62 1.71 10.39 17.85
C TRP A 62 2.34 9.02 17.59
N ARG A 63 1.63 7.94 17.97
CA ARG A 63 2.13 6.57 17.86
C ARG A 63 1.12 5.67 17.17
N VAL A 64 1.64 4.65 16.49
CA VAL A 64 0.86 3.55 15.93
C VAL A 64 1.32 2.27 16.59
N GLU A 65 0.36 1.46 17.05
CA GLU A 65 0.61 0.16 17.66
C GLU A 65 0.20 -0.95 16.68
N PHE A 66 1.16 -1.82 16.33
CA PHE A 66 0.96 -2.98 15.46
C PHE A 66 0.65 -4.23 16.30
N ARG A 67 -0.59 -4.74 16.27
CA ARG A 67 -1.11 -5.81 17.14
C ARG A 67 -1.41 -7.20 16.52
N PRO A 68 -1.42 -7.45 15.18
CA PRO A 68 -1.85 -8.73 14.61
C PRO A 68 -0.87 -9.90 14.70
N MET A 69 0.29 -9.73 15.35
CA MET A 69 1.31 -10.79 15.43
C MET A 69 0.98 -11.80 16.53
N GLU A 70 1.33 -13.06 16.31
CA GLU A 70 1.39 -14.06 17.38
C GLU A 70 2.77 -14.03 18.04
N VAL A 71 2.82 -14.37 19.32
CA VAL A 71 4.09 -14.63 20.01
C VAL A 71 4.69 -15.93 19.51
N GLN A 72 5.99 -15.94 19.26
CA GLN A 72 6.75 -17.11 18.85
C GLN A 72 7.47 -17.73 20.04
N LEU A 73 7.96 -18.96 19.89
CA LEU A 73 8.59 -19.71 20.98
C LEU A 73 9.92 -19.09 21.43
N THR A 74 10.68 -18.51 20.51
CA THR A 74 12.02 -17.97 20.80
C THR A 74 12.06 -16.45 20.79
N ASP A 75 12.91 -15.89 21.65
CA ASP A 75 13.22 -14.45 21.64
C ASP A 75 13.82 -14.00 20.30
N PHE A 76 14.54 -14.89 19.63
CA PHE A 76 15.09 -14.64 18.31
C PHE A 76 13.99 -14.40 17.26
N GLU A 77 13.01 -15.30 17.17
CA GLU A 77 11.89 -15.15 16.22
C GLU A 77 11.04 -13.92 16.53
N ASN A 78 10.74 -13.69 17.81
CA ASN A 78 10.04 -12.48 18.26
C ASN A 78 10.81 -11.21 17.88
N SER A 79 12.12 -11.18 18.11
CA SER A 79 13.00 -10.06 17.75
C SER A 79 13.06 -9.86 16.23
N ALA A 80 13.14 -10.94 15.46
CA ALA A 80 13.16 -10.88 14.00
C ALA A 80 11.88 -10.24 13.44
N TYR A 81 10.71 -10.60 13.98
CA TYR A 81 9.46 -9.97 13.58
C TYR A 81 9.37 -8.49 13.97
N VAL A 82 9.85 -8.12 15.17
CA VAL A 82 9.91 -6.71 15.60
C VAL A 82 10.81 -5.91 14.66
N VAL A 83 12.03 -6.39 14.40
CA VAL A 83 12.97 -5.74 13.48
C VAL A 83 12.38 -5.64 12.07
N PHE A 84 11.72 -6.70 11.58
CA PHE A 84 11.05 -6.69 10.29
C PHE A 84 10.00 -5.58 10.18
N VAL A 85 9.12 -5.44 11.17
CA VAL A 85 8.09 -4.38 11.18
C VAL A 85 8.72 -2.98 11.25
N VAL A 86 9.79 -2.81 12.03
CA VAL A 86 10.54 -1.54 12.09
C VAL A 86 11.19 -1.20 10.75
N LEU A 87 11.84 -2.16 10.09
CA LEU A 87 12.45 -1.94 8.79
C LEU A 87 11.39 -1.68 7.71
N LEU A 88 10.29 -2.44 7.71
CA LEU A 88 9.19 -2.26 6.78
C LEU A 88 8.57 -0.87 6.90
N THR A 89 8.28 -0.41 8.12
CA THR A 89 7.75 0.95 8.35
C THR A 89 8.73 2.03 7.92
N ARG A 90 10.03 1.86 8.16
CA ARG A 90 11.07 2.78 7.65
C ARG A 90 11.09 2.82 6.12
N VAL A 91 11.00 1.67 5.45
CA VAL A 91 10.94 1.59 3.98
C VAL A 91 9.69 2.29 3.45
N ILE A 92 8.51 2.04 4.04
CA ILE A 92 7.25 2.70 3.64
C ILE A 92 7.40 4.22 3.69
N LEU A 93 7.97 4.75 4.78
CA LEU A 93 8.12 6.20 4.98
C LEU A 93 9.22 6.79 4.09
N SER A 94 10.38 6.17 4.01
CA SER A 94 11.52 6.66 3.23
C SER A 94 11.21 6.73 1.74
N TYR A 95 10.52 5.73 1.20
CA TYR A 95 10.16 5.66 -0.22
C TYR A 95 8.75 6.17 -0.52
N LYS A 96 8.04 6.71 0.49
CA LYS A 96 6.66 7.22 0.37
C LYS A 96 5.72 6.23 -0.34
N LEU A 97 5.84 4.96 -0.01
CA LEU A 97 5.08 3.88 -0.65
C LEU A 97 3.59 3.99 -0.31
N ASP A 98 2.74 3.63 -1.26
CA ASP A 98 1.29 3.64 -1.14
C ASP A 98 0.73 2.22 -1.19
N PHE A 99 0.35 1.72 -0.02
CA PHE A 99 -0.26 0.41 0.16
C PHE A 99 -1.79 0.47 0.31
N LEU A 100 -2.41 1.61 0.01
CA LEU A 100 -3.84 1.79 0.21
C LEU A 100 -4.64 0.82 -0.66
N ILE A 101 -5.54 0.07 -0.04
CA ILE A 101 -6.54 -0.79 -0.66
C ILE A 101 -7.90 -0.58 0.04
N PRO A 102 -9.04 -0.85 -0.63
CA PRO A 102 -10.35 -0.79 0.02
C PRO A 102 -10.43 -1.63 1.30
N LEU A 103 -11.06 -1.09 2.33
CA LEU A 103 -11.19 -1.74 3.64
C LEU A 103 -11.85 -3.13 3.53
N SER A 104 -12.84 -3.29 2.65
CA SER A 104 -13.48 -4.59 2.38
C SER A 104 -12.48 -5.69 1.99
N LYS A 105 -11.42 -5.35 1.24
CA LYS A 105 -10.35 -6.29 0.87
C LYS A 105 -9.43 -6.60 2.05
N VAL A 106 -9.24 -5.64 2.95
CA VAL A 106 -8.52 -5.88 4.22
C VAL A 106 -9.31 -6.85 5.09
N ASP A 107 -10.63 -6.69 5.17
CA ASP A 107 -11.50 -7.60 5.93
C ASP A 107 -11.51 -9.01 5.34
N GLU A 108 -11.54 -9.13 4.01
CA GLU A 108 -11.37 -10.42 3.32
C GLU A 108 -10.01 -11.06 3.65
N ASN A 109 -8.93 -10.28 3.61
CA ASN A 109 -7.60 -10.76 4.01
C ASN A 109 -7.57 -11.25 5.46
N MET A 110 -8.25 -10.56 6.38
CA MET A 110 -8.34 -10.96 7.78
C MET A 110 -9.10 -12.27 7.97
N LYS A 111 -10.12 -12.54 7.14
CA LYS A 111 -10.83 -13.84 7.11
C LYS A 111 -9.94 -14.95 6.55
N VAL A 112 -9.23 -14.70 5.46
CA VAL A 112 -8.31 -15.67 4.84
C VAL A 112 -7.16 -16.02 5.78
N ALA A 113 -6.57 -15.02 6.44
CA ALA A 113 -5.40 -15.19 7.30
C ALA A 113 -5.64 -16.09 8.52
N GLN A 114 -6.90 -16.32 8.91
CA GLN A 114 -7.22 -17.20 10.03
C GLN A 114 -7.25 -18.68 9.62
N LYS A 115 -7.52 -19.00 8.35
CA LYS A 115 -7.67 -20.38 7.91
C LYS A 115 -6.39 -21.20 8.13
N ARG A 116 -6.55 -22.50 8.38
CA ARG A 116 -5.42 -23.43 8.43
C ARG A 116 -4.60 -23.38 7.14
N ASP A 117 -3.28 -23.35 7.29
CA ASP A 117 -2.28 -23.29 6.22
C ASP A 117 -2.39 -22.05 5.31
N ALA A 118 -3.04 -20.98 5.79
CA ALA A 118 -3.24 -19.75 5.01
C ALA A 118 -1.93 -19.08 4.58
N VAL A 119 -0.83 -19.27 5.32
CA VAL A 119 0.48 -18.74 4.92
C VAL A 119 1.03 -19.37 3.64
N ARG A 120 0.69 -20.65 3.38
CA ARG A 120 1.17 -21.38 2.20
C ARG A 120 0.18 -21.35 1.05
N GLN A 121 -1.12 -21.41 1.36
CA GLN A 121 -2.18 -21.60 0.37
C GLN A 121 -3.11 -20.39 0.22
N GLY A 122 -3.11 -19.48 1.18
CA GLY A 122 -3.99 -18.33 1.20
C GLY A 122 -3.59 -17.30 0.13
N MET A 123 -4.59 -16.81 -0.60
CA MET A 123 -4.42 -15.70 -1.54
C MET A 123 -4.87 -14.41 -0.85
N PHE A 124 -3.99 -13.42 -0.82
CA PHE A 124 -4.24 -12.14 -0.16
C PHE A 124 -4.30 -11.02 -1.18
N TYR A 125 -5.25 -10.10 -1.01
CA TYR A 125 -5.28 -8.86 -1.77
C TYR A 125 -4.11 -7.99 -1.35
N PHE A 126 -3.29 -7.65 -2.32
CA PHE A 126 -2.16 -6.75 -2.16
C PHE A 126 -2.15 -5.75 -3.30
N ARG A 127 -1.73 -4.53 -3.03
CA ARG A 127 -1.59 -3.50 -4.06
C ARG A 127 -0.43 -3.86 -4.98
N LYS A 128 -0.66 -3.84 -6.29
CA LYS A 128 0.37 -4.14 -7.30
C LYS A 128 1.30 -2.95 -7.53
N ASP A 129 0.77 -1.74 -7.53
CA ASP A 129 1.51 -0.51 -7.78
C ASP A 129 1.71 0.27 -6.47
N ILE A 130 2.79 -0.04 -5.76
CA ILE A 130 3.06 0.44 -4.41
C ILE A 130 3.99 1.65 -4.37
N CYS A 131 4.70 1.92 -5.47
CA CYS A 131 5.43 3.15 -5.60
C CYS A 131 4.38 4.22 -5.88
N LYS A 132 4.35 5.29 -5.08
CA LYS A 132 3.75 6.52 -5.60
C LYS A 132 4.60 6.90 -6.80
N GLY A 133 4.13 6.59 -8.00
CA GLY A 133 4.48 7.40 -9.13
C GLY A 133 4.02 8.80 -8.77
N GLU A 134 4.94 9.65 -8.29
CA GLU A 134 4.78 11.07 -8.58
C GLU A 134 4.91 11.17 -10.09
N LEU A 135 3.85 10.79 -10.80
CA LEU A 135 3.68 11.20 -12.17
C LEU A 135 3.83 12.71 -12.12
N MET A 136 4.80 13.20 -12.85
CA MET A 136 5.04 14.61 -12.93
C MET A 136 3.76 15.26 -13.44
N THR A 137 3.43 16.45 -12.96
CA THR A 137 2.50 17.27 -13.73
C THR A 137 3.17 17.60 -15.06
N VAL A 138 2.39 17.80 -16.12
CA VAL A 138 2.93 18.23 -17.43
C VAL A 138 3.84 19.46 -17.26
N ALA A 139 3.47 20.40 -16.39
CA ALA A 139 4.27 21.58 -16.10
C ALA A 139 5.62 21.29 -15.41
N ARG A 140 5.66 20.33 -14.46
CA ARG A 140 6.93 19.91 -13.83
C ARG A 140 7.82 19.19 -14.84
N TRP A 141 7.24 18.32 -15.66
CA TRP A 141 7.97 17.59 -16.70
C TRP A 141 8.56 18.53 -17.74
N MET A 142 7.78 19.49 -18.24
CA MET A 142 8.27 20.52 -19.18
C MET A 142 9.43 21.31 -18.58
N ARG A 143 9.36 21.69 -17.30
CA ARG A 143 10.44 22.39 -16.60
C ARG A 143 11.71 21.55 -16.49
N GLU A 144 11.61 20.28 -16.12
CA GLU A 144 12.77 19.40 -16.00
C GLU A 144 13.38 19.07 -17.38
N PHE A 145 12.54 18.90 -18.42
CA PHE A 145 12.99 18.70 -19.79
C PHE A 145 13.83 19.90 -20.29
N ILE A 146 13.33 21.11 -20.09
CA ILE A 146 14.05 22.34 -20.46
C ILE A 146 15.29 22.54 -19.60
N ALA A 147 15.23 22.25 -18.30
CA ALA A 147 16.37 22.38 -17.39
C ALA A 147 17.57 21.50 -17.78
N GLN A 148 17.33 20.38 -18.49
CA GLN A 148 18.34 19.45 -18.97
C GLN A 148 18.78 19.72 -20.43
N HIS A 149 18.19 20.70 -21.11
CA HIS A 149 18.52 21.00 -22.51
C HIS A 149 19.93 21.60 -22.63
N PRO A 150 20.80 21.14 -23.56
CA PRO A 150 22.18 21.61 -23.68
C PRO A 150 22.32 23.13 -23.84
N ASP A 151 21.38 23.75 -24.55
CA ASP A 151 21.39 25.20 -24.83
C ASP A 151 20.80 26.07 -23.70
N TYR A 152 20.25 25.46 -22.64
CA TYR A 152 19.63 26.22 -21.56
C TYR A 152 20.68 26.80 -20.61
N LYS A 153 20.72 28.13 -20.50
CA LYS A 153 21.73 28.86 -19.72
C LYS A 153 21.31 29.11 -18.26
N GLN A 154 20.23 28.49 -17.79
CA GLN A 154 19.64 28.73 -16.46
C GLN A 154 19.26 30.20 -16.23
N ASP A 155 18.98 30.93 -17.31
CA ASP A 155 18.66 32.36 -17.33
C ASP A 155 17.15 32.62 -17.46
N SER A 156 16.33 31.58 -17.34
CA SER A 156 14.87 31.62 -17.54
C SER A 156 14.42 32.03 -18.95
N VAL A 157 15.32 31.99 -19.95
CA VAL A 157 14.99 32.25 -21.36
C VAL A 157 14.90 30.92 -22.12
N ILE A 158 13.86 30.77 -22.94
CA ILE A 158 13.65 29.60 -23.81
C ILE A 158 13.85 30.05 -25.26
N THR A 159 14.80 29.44 -25.96
CA THR A 159 15.06 29.71 -27.39
C THR A 159 14.11 28.91 -28.29
N ASP A 160 14.03 29.28 -29.57
CA ASP A 160 13.21 28.57 -30.56
C ASP A 160 13.60 27.09 -30.68
N GLU A 161 14.89 26.76 -30.57
CA GLU A 161 15.40 25.39 -30.64
C GLU A 161 14.96 24.55 -29.42
N MET A 162 15.02 25.13 -28.22
CA MET A 162 14.54 24.48 -26.99
C MET A 162 13.03 24.25 -27.04
N ASN A 163 12.29 25.24 -27.54
CA ASN A 163 10.85 25.14 -27.72
C ASN A 163 10.49 24.06 -28.76
N TYR A 164 11.19 24.03 -29.89
CA TYR A 164 11.02 23.00 -30.92
C TYR A 164 11.28 21.60 -30.35
N SER A 165 12.38 21.40 -29.63
CA SER A 165 12.72 20.12 -28.98
C SER A 165 11.64 19.65 -27.99
N LEU A 166 11.09 20.57 -27.19
CA LEU A 166 10.02 20.27 -26.25
C LEU A 166 8.74 19.82 -26.97
N ILE A 167 8.28 20.60 -27.96
CA ILE A 167 7.05 20.28 -28.72
C ILE A 167 7.22 18.99 -29.52
N TRP A 168 8.40 18.77 -30.10
CA TRP A 168 8.73 17.53 -30.79
C TRP A 168 8.61 16.31 -29.87
N LYS A 169 9.18 16.39 -28.66
CA LYS A 169 9.07 15.32 -27.66
C LYS A 169 7.61 15.07 -27.24
N CYS A 170 6.83 16.13 -27.02
CA CYS A 170 5.40 16.03 -26.75
C CYS A 170 4.64 15.29 -27.87
N ASN A 171 4.95 15.59 -29.14
CA ASN A 171 4.33 14.92 -30.29
C ASN A 171 4.68 13.42 -30.33
N GLN A 172 5.94 13.06 -30.09
CA GLN A 172 6.35 11.65 -30.02
C GLN A 172 5.61 10.89 -28.91
N ILE A 173 5.44 11.50 -27.73
CA ILE A 173 4.69 10.92 -26.62
C ILE A 173 3.20 10.75 -27.02
N ALA A 174 2.59 11.77 -27.63
CA ALA A 174 1.17 11.74 -28.03
C ALA A 174 0.86 10.66 -29.09
N GLN A 175 1.81 10.42 -30.00
CA GLN A 175 1.76 9.37 -31.04
C GLN A 175 2.17 7.98 -30.51
N GLY A 176 2.64 7.88 -29.27
CA GLY A 176 3.13 6.61 -28.69
C GLY A 176 4.46 6.13 -29.27
N GLN A 177 5.23 7.03 -29.88
CA GLN A 177 6.55 6.75 -30.46
C GLN A 177 7.68 6.86 -29.42
N ALA A 178 7.41 7.51 -28.28
CA ALA A 178 8.33 7.61 -27.15
C ALA A 178 7.61 7.26 -25.85
N GLU A 179 8.26 6.45 -25.00
CA GLU A 179 7.80 6.21 -23.64
C GLU A 179 8.18 7.39 -22.73
N CYS A 180 7.31 7.72 -21.78
CA CYS A 180 7.59 8.68 -20.73
C CYS A 180 7.01 8.16 -19.40
N PRO A 181 7.71 7.23 -18.74
CA PRO A 181 7.27 6.62 -17.48
C PRO A 181 7.07 7.65 -16.36
N GLU A 182 7.82 8.75 -16.40
CA GLU A 182 7.78 9.83 -15.40
C GLU A 182 6.49 10.65 -15.50
N LEU A 183 5.86 10.73 -16.69
CA LEU A 183 4.63 11.48 -16.92
C LEU A 183 3.38 10.57 -17.00
N LEU A 184 3.52 9.38 -17.60
CA LEU A 184 2.40 8.49 -17.94
C LEU A 184 2.41 7.14 -17.19
N GLY A 185 3.48 6.83 -16.46
CA GLY A 185 3.65 5.57 -15.75
C GLY A 185 4.15 4.44 -16.64
N VAL A 186 4.69 3.40 -16.00
CA VAL A 186 5.21 2.21 -16.72
C VAL A 186 4.02 1.40 -17.25
N GLY A 187 3.96 1.20 -18.58
CA GLY A 187 2.97 0.32 -19.21
C GLY A 187 1.78 1.01 -19.89
N PHE A 188 1.78 2.35 -20.02
CA PHE A 188 0.78 3.07 -20.82
C PHE A 188 0.97 2.78 -22.32
N LYS A 189 0.30 1.75 -22.86
CA LYS A 189 0.21 1.49 -24.30
C LYS A 189 -1.16 1.93 -24.82
N LYS A 190 -1.16 2.90 -25.74
CA LYS A 190 -2.38 3.31 -26.46
C LYS A 190 -2.91 2.11 -27.25
N LYS A 191 -4.15 1.66 -27.00
CA LYS A 191 -4.81 0.70 -27.90
C LYS A 191 -4.87 1.36 -29.29
N GLN A 192 -4.27 0.72 -30.30
CA GLN A 192 -4.50 1.13 -31.68
C GLN A 192 -5.99 0.96 -31.97
N SER A 193 -6.70 2.09 -32.13
CA SER A 193 -8.05 2.08 -32.71
C SER A 193 -7.88 1.72 -34.18
N GLY A 194 -8.07 0.44 -34.51
CA GLY A 194 -8.15 0.01 -35.90
C GLY A 194 -9.36 0.67 -36.56
N ASN A 195 -9.11 1.62 -37.46
CA ASN A 195 -10.12 2.08 -38.38
C ASN A 195 -10.54 0.89 -39.25
N LYS A 196 -11.70 0.31 -38.98
CA LYS A 196 -12.42 -0.48 -39.98
C LYS A 196 -12.95 0.51 -41.02
N THR A 197 -12.17 0.75 -42.07
CA THR A 197 -12.73 1.21 -43.34
C THR A 197 -13.62 0.08 -43.86
N GLY A 198 -14.92 0.19 -43.63
CA GLY A 198 -15.90 -0.60 -44.37
C GLY A 198 -15.93 -0.08 -45.80
N SER A 199 -15.43 -0.89 -46.74
CA SER A 199 -15.83 -0.73 -48.14
C SER A 199 -17.22 -1.32 -48.30
N LEU A 200 -18.12 -0.54 -48.90
CA LEU A 200 -19.27 -1.07 -49.64
C LEU A 200 -18.79 -1.90 -50.83
#